data_AF-A0A380E1W6-F1
#
_entry.id   AF-A0A380E1W6-F1
#
_cell.length_a   1.000
_cell.length_b   1.000
_cell.length_c   1.000
_cell.angle_alpha   90.00
_cell.angle_beta   90.00
_cell.angle_gamma   90.00
#
_symmetry.space_group_name_H-M   'P 1'
#
loop_
_entity.id
_entity.type
_entity.pdbx_description
1 polymer ?
#
loop_
_entity_poly.entity_id
_entity_poly.type
_entity_poly.pdbx_seq_one_letter_code
_entity_poly.pdbx_strand_id
1 'polypeptide(L)'
;MGMMLEGEKIKAFYEDMPPYQTVKKGTIQIKRDGTPIILLNDHYTLGSYPQIGTIASYHLTKLAQKPQGSRLKFQFIDILTAEKNLVKYSNWLNQLFHGIEYRMQLEMMK
;
A
#
# COMPACT_ATOMS: atom_id res chain seq x y z
N MET A 1 -5.20 -10.37 -6.70
CA MET A 1 -4.30 -9.72 -7.67
C MET A 1 -3.39 -8.71 -6.97
N GLY A 2 -2.21 -8.48 -7.51
CA GLY A 2 -1.18 -7.63 -6.90
C GLY A 2 -0.22 -7.05 -7.93
N MET A 3 0.57 -6.08 -7.51
CA MET A 3 1.60 -5.43 -8.31
C MET A 3 2.93 -6.16 -8.12
N MET A 4 3.45 -6.79 -9.17
CA MET A 4 4.80 -7.37 -9.16
C MET A 4 5.84 -6.27 -9.34
N LEU A 5 6.95 -6.40 -8.62
CA LEU A 5 8.05 -5.45 -8.68
C LEU A 5 9.27 -6.09 -9.33
N GLU A 6 9.88 -5.36 -10.25
CA GLU A 6 11.16 -5.71 -10.85
C GLU A 6 12.29 -4.96 -10.14
N GLY A 7 13.43 -5.64 -9.95
CA GLY A 7 14.58 -5.09 -9.25
C GLY A 7 15.48 -6.17 -8.66
N GLU A 8 16.23 -5.80 -7.63
CA GLU A 8 17.08 -6.73 -6.90
C GLU A 8 16.24 -7.83 -6.25
N LYS A 9 16.68 -9.09 -6.43
CA LYS A 9 15.99 -10.25 -5.87
C LYS A 9 16.18 -10.28 -4.36
N ILE A 10 15.08 -10.48 -3.63
CA ILE A 10 15.11 -10.55 -2.17
C ILE A 10 15.20 -12.02 -1.76
N LYS A 11 16.23 -12.37 -0.98
CA LYS A 11 16.32 -13.70 -0.37
C LYS A 11 15.26 -13.80 0.73
N ALA A 12 14.30 -14.71 0.54
CA ALA A 12 13.28 -15.02 1.53
C ALA A 12 13.55 -16.37 2.19
N PHE A 13 13.24 -16.46 3.48
CA PHE A 13 13.36 -17.68 4.27
C PHE A 13 11.99 -18.33 4.37
N TYR A 14 11.90 -19.57 3.91
CA TYR A 14 10.67 -20.37 3.92
C TYR A 14 10.71 -21.49 4.96
N GLU A 15 11.88 -21.76 5.53
CA GLU A 15 12.06 -22.72 6.61
C GLU A 15 11.21 -22.29 7.81
N ASP A 16 10.49 -23.25 8.40
CA ASP A 16 9.56 -23.07 9.52
C ASP A 16 8.41 -22.07 9.30
N MET A 17 8.19 -21.64 8.05
CA MET A 17 7.04 -20.80 7.73
C MET A 17 5.75 -21.64 7.76
N PRO A 18 4.68 -21.16 8.42
CA PRO A 18 3.36 -21.77 8.30
C PRO A 18 2.93 -21.87 6.83
N PRO A 19 2.24 -22.94 6.41
CA PRO A 19 1.80 -23.11 5.03
C PRO A 19 0.96 -21.93 4.50
N TYR A 20 0.21 -21.28 5.38
CA TYR A 20 -0.62 -20.12 5.08
C TYR A 20 -0.55 -19.08 6.20
N GLN A 21 -0.62 -17.81 5.81
CA GLN A 21 -0.73 -16.66 6.70
C GLN A 21 -1.82 -15.72 6.19
N THR A 22 -2.45 -14.98 7.10
CA THR A 22 -3.42 -13.95 6.71
C THR A 22 -2.71 -12.82 5.98
N VAL A 23 -3.32 -12.34 4.91
CA VAL A 23 -2.81 -11.20 4.16
C VAL A 23 -3.83 -10.08 4.16
N LYS A 24 -3.35 -8.85 3.97
CA LYS A 24 -4.19 -7.67 3.81
C LYS A 24 -3.76 -6.89 2.58
N LYS A 25 -4.61 -5.97 2.16
CA LYS A 25 -4.25 -4.99 1.14
C LYS A 25 -3.03 -4.21 1.60
N GLY A 26 -2.03 -4.12 0.73
CA GLY A 26 -0.73 -3.50 1.00
C GLY A 26 0.33 -4.47 1.50
N THR A 27 -0.01 -5.70 1.89
CA THR A 27 0.99 -6.71 2.26
C THR A 27 1.99 -6.91 1.12
N ILE A 28 3.27 -6.90 1.46
CA ILE A 28 4.39 -7.15 0.54
C ILE A 28 4.87 -8.57 0.79
N GLN A 29 4.70 -9.43 -0.21
CA GLN A 29 5.17 -10.81 -0.17
C GLN A 29 6.40 -10.99 -1.07
N ILE A 30 7.26 -11.93 -0.69
CA ILE A 30 8.41 -12.31 -1.51
C ILE A 30 8.19 -13.72 -2.05
N LYS A 31 8.11 -13.86 -3.37
CA LYS A 31 7.98 -15.16 -4.04
C LYS A 31 9.28 -15.99 -3.92
N ARG A 32 9.22 -17.27 -4.31
CA ARG A 32 10.37 -18.19 -4.25
C ARG A 32 11.53 -17.77 -5.15
N ASP A 33 11.25 -17.08 -6.24
CA ASP A 33 12.22 -16.50 -7.17
C ASP A 33 12.78 -15.15 -6.70
N GLY A 34 12.48 -14.75 -5.46
CA GLY A 34 12.90 -13.48 -4.84
C GLY A 34 12.16 -12.25 -5.36
N THR A 35 11.13 -12.43 -6.20
CA THR A 35 10.34 -11.32 -6.75
C THR A 35 9.33 -10.80 -5.72
N PRO A 36 9.35 -9.50 -5.38
CA PRO A 36 8.36 -8.92 -4.49
C PRO A 36 7.01 -8.72 -5.20
N ILE A 37 5.92 -8.93 -4.47
CA ILE A 37 4.55 -8.61 -4.91
C ILE A 37 3.81 -7.83 -3.82
N ILE A 38 3.21 -6.70 -4.21
CA ILE A 38 2.33 -5.92 -3.33
C ILE A 38 0.89 -6.31 -3.59
N LEU A 39 0.18 -6.75 -2.56
CA LEU A 39 -1.22 -7.16 -2.67
C LEU A 39 -2.15 -5.93 -2.74
N LEU A 40 -3.05 -5.92 -3.73
CA LEU A 40 -4.01 -4.82 -3.96
C LEU A 40 -5.44 -5.24 -3.59
N ASN A 41 -6.47 -4.48 -3.99
CA ASN A 41 -7.85 -4.69 -3.56
C ASN A 41 -8.34 -6.14 -3.79
N ASP A 42 -8.03 -6.73 -4.95
CA ASP A 42 -8.52 -8.07 -5.32
C ASP A 42 -7.60 -9.20 -4.84
N HIS A 43 -6.77 -8.94 -3.83
CA HIS A 43 -5.96 -9.98 -3.18
C HIS A 43 -6.84 -11.09 -2.57
N TYR A 44 -6.26 -12.28 -2.49
CA TYR A 44 -6.81 -13.39 -1.71
C TYR A 44 -6.65 -13.10 -0.20
N THR A 45 -7.23 -13.93 0.67
CA THR A 45 -7.21 -13.75 2.13
C THR A 45 -6.08 -14.49 2.86
N LEU A 46 -5.61 -15.61 2.29
CA LEU A 46 -4.53 -16.45 2.82
C LEU A 46 -3.40 -16.62 1.82
N GLY A 47 -2.16 -16.35 2.23
CA GLY A 47 -0.97 -16.44 1.39
C GLY A 47 0.09 -17.39 1.93
N SER A 48 0.85 -18.01 1.03
CA SER A 48 1.91 -18.98 1.32
C SER A 48 3.33 -18.42 1.12
N TYR A 49 3.45 -17.10 0.94
CA TYR A 49 4.73 -16.41 0.77
C TYR A 49 5.09 -15.57 2.00
N PRO A 50 6.38 -15.54 2.41
CA PRO A 50 6.87 -14.69 3.47
C PRO A 50 6.48 -13.22 3.25
N GLN A 51 6.08 -12.55 4.32
CA GLN A 51 5.68 -11.15 4.31
C GLN A 51 6.81 -10.30 4.88
N ILE A 52 7.30 -9.32 4.11
CA ILE A 52 8.39 -8.42 4.57
C ILE A 52 7.86 -7.12 5.19
N GLY A 53 6.57 -6.82 4.98
CA GLY A 53 5.93 -5.63 5.53
C GLY A 53 4.60 -5.33 4.86
N THR A 54 4.07 -4.14 5.13
CA THR A 54 2.84 -3.65 4.51
C THR A 54 2.98 -2.19 4.12
N ILE A 55 2.41 -1.83 2.97
CA ILE A 55 2.31 -0.45 2.53
C ILE A 55 1.26 0.27 3.38
N ALA A 56 1.63 1.43 3.90
CA ALA A 56 0.71 2.27 4.66
C ALA A 56 -0.54 2.61 3.83
N SER A 57 -1.72 2.53 4.45
CA SER A 57 -3.01 2.62 3.74
C SER A 57 -3.17 3.92 2.95
N TYR A 58 -2.67 5.04 3.47
CA TYR A 58 -2.69 6.36 2.84
C TYR A 58 -1.78 6.49 1.60
N HIS A 59 -0.93 5.51 1.31
CA HIS A 59 -0.11 5.46 0.09
C HIS A 59 -0.65 4.54 -0.99
N LEU A 60 -1.60 3.65 -0.66
CA LEU A 60 -2.09 2.62 -1.60
C LEU A 60 -2.77 3.20 -2.84
N THR A 61 -3.55 4.27 -2.68
CA THR A 61 -4.22 4.94 -3.81
C THR A 61 -3.19 5.53 -4.77
N LYS A 62 -2.16 6.21 -4.23
CA LYS A 62 -1.06 6.77 -5.02
C LYS A 62 -0.22 5.68 -5.71
N LEU A 63 -0.02 4.54 -5.05
CA LEU A 63 0.68 3.39 -5.62
C LEU A 63 -0.11 2.79 -6.79
N ALA A 64 -1.42 2.58 -6.63
CA ALA A 64 -2.27 1.98 -7.66
C ALA A 64 -2.37 2.82 -8.94
N GLN A 65 -2.12 4.13 -8.85
CA GLN A 65 -2.13 5.06 -9.99
C GLN A 65 -0.79 5.13 -10.72
N LYS A 66 0.22 4.34 -10.34
CA LYS A 66 1.53 4.34 -11.02
C LYS A 66 1.47 3.55 -12.33
N PRO A 67 1.91 4.14 -13.46
CA PRO A 67 2.01 3.39 -14.71
C PRO A 67 3.12 2.33 -14.63
N GLN A 68 3.04 1.32 -15.50
CA GLN A 68 4.11 0.34 -15.68
C GLN A 68 5.44 1.03 -15.98
N GLY A 69 6.55 0.46 -15.46
CA GLY A 69 7.88 1.06 -15.57
C GLY A 69 8.17 2.18 -14.56
N SER A 70 7.19 2.57 -13.74
CA SER A 70 7.42 3.51 -12.63
C SER A 70 8.45 2.96 -11.65
N ARG A 71 9.41 3.80 -11.25
CA ARG A 71 10.35 3.46 -10.18
C ARG A 71 9.71 3.71 -8.82
N LEU A 72 9.80 2.72 -7.94
CA LEU A 72 9.37 2.82 -6.55
C LEU A 72 10.60 2.83 -5.64
N LYS A 73 10.56 3.67 -4.60
CA LYS A 73 11.53 3.66 -3.50
C LYS A 73 10.77 3.46 -2.22
N PHE A 74 11.15 2.43 -1.46
CA PHE A 74 10.56 2.15 -0.16
C PHE A 74 11.33 2.87 0.94
N GLN A 75 10.60 3.31 1.95
CA GLN A 75 11.16 3.82 3.19
C GLN A 75 10.51 3.04 4.34
N PHE A 76 11.35 2.45 5.18
CA PHE A 76 10.87 1.85 6.42
C PHE A 76 10.40 2.94 7.37
N ILE A 77 9.23 2.73 7.97
CA ILE A 77 8.67 3.57 9.03
C ILE A 77 8.18 2.65 10.16
N ASP A 78 8.29 3.13 11.39
CA ASP A 78 7.68 2.45 12.53
C ASP A 78 6.16 2.70 12.60
N ILE A 79 5.51 1.96 13.51
CA ILE A 79 4.06 1.98 13.68
C ILE A 79 3.57 3.36 14.15
N LEU A 80 4.28 4.00 15.09
CA LEU A 80 3.90 5.31 15.63
C LEU A 80 3.92 6.40 14.54
N THR A 81 4.94 6.35 13.69
CA THR A 81 5.08 7.22 12.52
C THR A 81 3.98 6.95 11.51
N ALA A 82 3.65 5.69 11.26
CA ALA A 82 2.57 5.31 10.35
C ALA A 82 1.20 5.83 10.84
N GLU A 83 0.89 5.67 12.13
CA GLU A 83 -0.35 6.17 12.74
C GLU A 83 -0.43 7.70 12.69
N LYS A 84 0.65 8.39 13.09
CA LYS A 84 0.72 9.85 13.03
C LYS A 84 0.49 10.38 11.61
N ASN A 85 1.06 9.73 10.60
CA ASN A 85 0.88 10.10 9.21
C ASN A 85 -0.54 9.80 8.70
N LEU A 86 -1.17 8.73 9.18
CA LEU A 86 -2.56 8.41 8.85
C LEU A 86 -3.53 9.48 9.37
N VAL A 87 -3.34 9.96 10.60
CA VAL A 87 -4.14 11.07 11.16
C VAL A 87 -3.97 12.34 10.33
N LYS A 88 -2.72 12.70 9.99
CA LYS A 88 -2.44 13.87 9.13
C LYS A 88 -3.12 13.76 7.77
N TYR A 89 -3.05 12.58 7.15
CA TYR A 89 -3.68 12.32 5.87
C TYR A 89 -5.21 12.45 5.94
N SER A 90 -5.84 11.91 6.99
CA SER A 90 -7.28 12.04 7.23
C SER A 90 -7.71 13.50 7.38
N ASN A 91 -6.98 14.27 8.20
CA ASN A 91 -7.26 15.69 8.38
C ASN A 91 -7.12 16.49 7.08
N TRP A 92 -6.09 16.20 6.29
CA TRP A 92 -5.90 16.82 4.98
C TRP A 92 -7.04 16.49 4.00
N LEU A 93 -7.49 15.22 3.95
CA LEU A 93 -8.63 14.82 3.13
C LEU A 93 -9.90 15.57 3.54
N ASN A 94 -10.18 15.66 4.83
CA ASN A 94 -11.34 16.40 5.32
C ASN A 94 -11.26 17.87 4.90
N GLN A 95 -10.12 18.53 5.04
CA GLN A 95 -9.93 19.91 4.58
C GLN A 95 -10.18 20.07 3.07
N LEU A 96 -9.70 19.11 2.28
CA LEU A 96 -9.91 19.11 0.82
C LEU A 96 -11.40 19.03 0.47
N PHE A 97 -12.16 18.12 1.11
CA PHE A 97 -13.59 17.98 0.86
C PHE A 97 -14.38 19.24 1.23
N HIS A 98 -14.13 19.82 2.41
CA HIS A 98 -14.76 21.09 2.78
C HIS A 98 -14.46 22.21 1.77
N GLY A 99 -13.22 22.26 1.26
CA GLY A 99 -12.83 23.24 0.24
C GLY A 99 -13.57 23.04 -1.09
N ILE A 100 -13.75 21.78 -1.52
CA ILE A 100 -14.52 21.43 -2.72
C ILE A 100 -16.00 21.81 -2.53
N GLU A 101 -16.61 21.45 -1.41
CA GLU A 101 -18.00 21.77 -1.08
C GLU A 101 -18.25 23.28 -1.08
N TYR A 102 -17.37 24.03 -0.43
CA TYR A 102 -17.44 25.50 -0.41
C TYR A 102 -17.40 26.08 -1.83
N ARG A 103 -16.48 25.60 -2.68
CA ARG A 103 -16.39 26.05 -4.08
C ARG A 103 -17.64 25.69 -4.88
N MET A 104 -18.20 24.50 -4.68
CA MET A 104 -19.44 24.08 -5.36
C MET A 104 -20.61 24.97 -4.97
N GLN A 105 -20.77 25.30 -3.69
CA GLN A 105 -21.82 26.21 -3.22
C GLN A 105 -21.72 27.60 -3.87
N LEU A 106 -20.52 28.16 -3.96
CA LEU A 106 -20.31 29.46 -4.62
C LEU A 106 -20.68 29.43 -6.11
N GLU A 107 -20.43 28.34 -6.82
CA GLU A 107 -20.82 28.21 -8.23
C GLU A 107 -22.33 28.02 -8.40
N MET A 108 -23.01 27.34 -7.45
CA MET A 108 -24.47 27.14 -7.48
C MET A 108 -25.27 28.42 -7.15
N MET A 109 -24.63 29.41 -6.52
CA MET A 109 -25.24 30.70 -6.19
C MET A 109 -25.10 31.75 -7.30
N LYS A 110 -24.35 31.46 -8.37
CA LYS A 110 -24.25 32.31 -9.56
C LYS A 110 -25.36 31.98 -10.55
#